data_AF-A0A1G5LEQ9-F1
#
_entry.id   AF-A0A1G5LEQ9-F1
#
_cell.length_a   1.000
_cell.length_b   1.000
_cell.length_c   1.000
_cell.angle_alpha   90.00
_cell.angle_beta   90.00
_cell.angle_gamma   90.00
#
_symmetry.space_group_name_H-M   'P 1'
#
loop_
_entity.id
_entity.type
_entity.pdbx_description
1 polymer ?
#
loop_
_entity_poly.entity_id
_entity_poly.type
_entity_poly.pdbx_seq_one_letter_code
_entity_poly.pdbx_strand_id
1 'polypeptide(L)' 'QATVVGISKRKNVPVNDILFEFYSKKRSEGKASKVAIIATCNKLLRMIYGILKSKIPFTVS' A
#
# COMPACT_ATOMS: atom_id res chain seq x y z
N GLN A 1 23.05 4.69 24.47
CA GLN A 1 23.11 4.87 22.99
C GLN A 1 22.32 3.73 22.38
N ALA A 2 21.22 4.01 21.67
CA ALA A 2 20.34 2.99 21.10
C ALA A 2 20.72 2.68 19.65
N THR A 3 20.85 1.39 19.35
CA THR A 3 21.28 0.81 18.08
C THR A 3 20.19 0.94 17.01
N VAL A 4 20.45 1.70 15.94
CA VAL A 4 19.63 1.74 14.71
C VAL A 4 19.85 0.46 13.89
N VAL A 5 19.35 -0.67 14.39
CA VAL A 5 19.34 -1.94 13.66
C VAL A 5 18.08 -2.01 12.80
N GLY A 6 18.24 -1.84 11.47
CA GLY A 6 17.24 -2.30 10.50
C GLY A 6 16.50 -1.23 9.67
N ILE A 7 17.04 -0.04 9.44
CA ILE A 7 16.47 0.84 8.41
C ILE A 7 16.86 0.29 7.04
N SER A 8 15.91 -0.31 6.32
CA SER A 8 16.14 -0.80 4.96
C SER A 8 16.65 0.34 4.07
N LYS A 9 17.83 0.20 3.45
CA LYS A 9 18.40 1.14 2.46
C LYS A 9 17.61 1.12 1.14
N ARG A 10 16.30 1.32 1.18
CA ARG A 10 15.48 1.46 -0.04
C ARG A 10 15.67 2.89 -0.54
N LYS A 11 15.97 3.08 -1.83
CA LYS A 11 15.78 4.38 -2.49
C LYS A 11 14.34 4.82 -2.21
N ASN A 12 14.09 6.13 -2.07
CA ASN A 12 12.79 6.74 -1.77
C ASN A 12 11.79 6.54 -2.93
N VAL A 13 11.55 5.28 -3.30
CA VAL A 13 10.76 4.80 -4.43
C VAL A 13 9.67 3.93 -3.84
N PRO A 14 8.41 4.09 -4.27
CA PRO A 14 7.33 3.25 -3.82
C PRO A 14 7.61 1.78 -4.15
N VAL A 15 7.34 0.88 -3.19
CA VAL A 15 7.46 -0.58 -3.42
C VAL A 15 6.28 -1.09 -4.26
N ASN A 16 5.17 -0.36 -4.24
CA ASN A 16 3.99 -0.64 -5.04
C ASN A 16 3.32 0.68 -5.46
N ASP A 17 3.50 1.05 -6.72
CA ASP A 17 3.00 2.33 -7.26
C ASP A 17 1.48 2.43 -7.17
N ILE A 18 0.74 1.34 -7.39
CA ILE A 18 -0.74 1.32 -7.36
C ILE A 18 -1.27 1.70 -5.97
N LEU A 19 -0.70 1.08 -4.93
CA LEU A 19 -1.12 1.37 -3.55
C LEU A 19 -0.61 2.73 -3.09
N PHE A 20 0.56 3.16 -3.55
CA PHE A 20 1.11 4.47 -3.24
C PHE A 20 0.31 5.60 -3.87
N GLU A 21 -0.13 5.44 -5.12
CA GLU A 21 -1.03 6.39 -5.79
C GLU A 21 -2.38 6.47 -5.05
N PHE A 22 -2.96 5.32 -4.70
CA PHE A 22 -4.20 5.29 -3.91
C PHE A 22 -4.04 5.97 -2.55
N TYR A 23 -2.96 5.70 -1.83
CA TYR A 23 -2.63 6.36 -0.57
C TYR A 23 -2.48 7.88 -0.77
N SER A 24 -1.74 8.30 -1.79
CA SER A 24 -1.50 9.72 -2.10
C SER A 24 -2.79 10.44 -2.43
N LYS A 25 -3.69 9.82 -3.21
CA LYS A 25 -5.04 10.33 -3.47
C LYS A 25 -5.86 10.46 -2.18
N LYS A 26 -5.78 9.48 -1.27
CA LYS A 26 -6.49 9.57 0.02
C LYS A 26 -5.93 10.69 0.90
N ARG A 27 -4.62 10.95 0.82
CA ARG A 27 -3.97 12.08 1.51
C ARG A 27 -4.38 13.43 0.91
N SER A 28 -4.46 13.55 -0.41
CA SER A 28 -4.90 14.78 -1.08
C SER A 28 -6.38 15.10 -0.84
N GLU A 29 -7.22 14.09 -0.58
CA GLU A 29 -8.60 14.25 -0.10
C GLU A 29 -8.70 14.80 1.35
N GLY A 30 -7.57 15.11 2.01
CA GLY A 30 -7.55 15.68 3.37
C GLY A 30 -7.58 14.65 4.50
N LYS A 31 -7.44 13.35 4.20
CA LYS A 31 -7.50 12.30 5.25
C LYS A 31 -6.23 12.26 6.08
N ALA A 32 -6.42 12.03 7.39
CA ALA A 32 -5.32 11.75 8.30
C ALA A 32 -4.51 10.53 7.83
N SER A 33 -3.19 10.58 8.00
CA SER A 33 -2.27 9.58 7.45
C SER A 33 -2.64 8.15 7.85
N LYS A 34 -2.99 7.93 9.13
CA LYS A 34 -3.41 6.62 9.63
C LYS A 34 -4.66 6.09 8.92
N VAL A 35 -5.64 6.95 8.67
CA VAL A 35 -6.89 6.60 7.98
C VAL A 35 -6.61 6.26 6.52
N ALA A 36 -5.75 7.03 5.85
CA ALA A 36 -5.33 6.75 4.49
C ALA A 36 -4.59 5.40 4.38
N ILE A 37 -3.73 5.07 5.36
CA ILE A 37 -3.06 3.76 5.42
C ILE A 37 -4.09 2.63 5.59
N ILE A 38 -5.02 2.74 6.55
CA ILE A 38 -6.05 1.72 6.78
C ILE A 38 -6.90 1.49 5.53
N ALA A 39 -7.32 2.56 4.85
CA ALA A 39 -8.05 2.45 3.59
C ALA A 39 -7.25 1.73 2.50
N THR A 40 -5.94 1.99 2.44
CA THR A 40 -5.02 1.34 1.50
C THR A 40 -4.85 -0.14 1.80
N CYS A 41 -4.72 -0.52 3.08
CA CYS A 41 -4.68 -1.92 3.52
C CYS A 41 -5.99 -2.66 3.18
N ASN A 42 -7.15 -2.03 3.41
CA ASN A 42 -8.44 -2.60 3.04
C ASN A 42 -8.56 -2.83 1.52
N LYS A 43 -8.06 -1.89 0.71
CA LYS A 43 -7.99 -2.06 -0.75
C LYS A 43 -7.10 -3.24 -1.14
N LEU A 44 -5.94 -3.40 -0.49
CA LEU A 44 -5.04 -4.54 -0.71
C LEU A 44 -5.72 -5.87 -0.38
N LEU A 45 -6.34 -5.99 0.80
CA LEU A 45 -7.04 -7.21 1.21
C LEU A 45 -8.16 -7.58 0.24
N ARG A 46 -8.90 -6.58 -0.27
CA ARG A 46 -9.95 -6.81 -1.28
C ARG A 46 -9.39 -7.35 -2.59
N MET A 47 -8.22 -6.87 -3.03
CA MET A 47 -7.55 -7.37 -4.23
C MET A 47 -7.10 -8.82 -4.05
N ILE A 48 -6.44 -9.13 -2.93
CA ILE A 48 -6.03 -10.50 -2.58
C ILE A 48 -7.25 -11.42 -2.54
N TYR A 49 -8.32 -11.01 -1.86
CA TYR A 49 -9.56 -11.79 -1.78
C TYR A 49 -10.17 -12.04 -3.17
N GLY A 50 -10.19 -11.03 -4.05
CA GLY A 50 -10.68 -11.19 -5.43
C GLY A 50 -9.87 -12.22 -6.23
N ILE A 51 -8.54 -12.17 -6.13
CA ILE A 51 -7.64 -13.14 -6.79
C ILE A 51 -7.89 -14.55 -6.26
N LEU A 52 -7.93 -14.72 -4.94
CA LEU A 52 -8.16 -16.02 -4.31
C LEU A 52 -9.53 -16.59 -4.66
N LYS A 53 -10.57 -15.74 -4.70
CA LYS A 53 -11.94 -16.16 -5.01
C LYS A 53 -12.11 -16.54 -6.48
N SER A 54 -11.57 -15.74 -7.40
CA SER A 54 -11.73 -15.97 -8.83
C SER A 54 -10.77 -17.02 -9.38
N LYS A 55 -9.69 -17.37 -8.65
CA LYS A 55 -8.56 -18.20 -9.13
C LYS A 55 -7.90 -17.65 -10.42
N ILE A 56 -8.15 -16.39 -10.74
CA ILE A 56 -7.54 -15.69 -11.86
C ILE A 56 -6.35 -14.89 -11.31
N PRO A 57 -5.15 -15.03 -11.88
CA PRO A 57 -3.99 -14.29 -11.44
C PRO A 57 -4.20 -12.78 -11.59
N PHE A 58 -3.60 -12.00 -10.70
CA PHE A 58 -3.62 -10.54 -10.79
C PHE A 58 -2.93 -10.06 -12.07
N THR A 59 -3.63 -9.27 -12.88
CA THR A 59 -3.07 -8.59 -14.05
C THR A 59 -3.13 -7.09 -13.83
N VAL A 60 -2.00 -6.40 -14.05
CA VAL A 60 -1.95 -4.93 -14.14
C VAL A 60 -2.18 -4.61 -15.61
N SER A 61 -3.45 -4.50 -16.02
CA SER A 61 -3.81 -4.06 -17.38
C SER A 61 -3.68 -2.56 -17.52
#